data_AF-A0A6L5G2N0-F1
#
_entry.id   AF-A0A6L5G2N0-F1
#
_cell.length_a   1.000
_cell.length_b   1.000
_cell.length_c   1.000
_cell.angle_alpha   90.00
_cell.angle_beta   90.00
_cell.angle_gamma   90.00
#
_symmetry.space_group_name_H-M   'P 1'
#
loop_
_entity.id
_entity.type
_entity.pdbx_description
1 polymer ?
#
loop_
_entity_poly.entity_id
_entity_poly.type
_entity_poly.pdbx_seq_one_letter_code
_entity_poly.pdbx_strand_id
1 'polypeptide(L)'
;MLGYAWRVLTRHRSLWGPTAACALVAAVPGVLVATVLSPSLTALLLSGDPVVAYRLLPGPLVSGGAPGALAWGGIGVASMAVLAVWTRLYIAALWISLEDRDAGFVTALRDTKSRWGTAFLIHLEALVAVGTVLCATAFLFFIGPTGGGGGTGAFLVITIVLLFRSVVRVASTLALRAATFDDMDHLSSWRRGFEIVHIRRSEALAAWMMLVAIGAALWIGGRLITPVLQETLLAYPHDSGYTTARELVQLMYAVPIEAFLLALSIGVWTAVYLGGDALREIPPARGRSGADPWTIRALALLVLLVLVGNGIPTAIDARYKRSLDRGRAIVEEREITPEDAVRSTGGEPGTSAISYTVNATLNDDDLTWTTRILYLNETEAALPDIGIHVYPAAYARAVQDLPLARDLAANDISGSFTRTATAGEFEVVALSVDGSTADHTRDESALLVELDAPLTPGRTVEIEVRLRAKLPRYPERFGIWENQTLLGNWIPVVAQREGGSWRLDEYGPVGDPFFSSVADYDVTFDVPAREQIVGSGILTSVD
;
A
#
# COMPACT_ATOMS: atom_id res chain seq x y z
N MET A 1 13.32 39.52 6.96
CA MET A 1 12.06 38.83 6.59
C MET A 1 11.59 37.86 7.68
N LEU A 2 12.37 36.83 8.04
CA LEU A 2 11.99 35.90 9.14
C LEU A 2 11.67 36.60 10.46
N GLY A 3 12.49 37.58 10.87
CA GLY A 3 12.23 38.35 12.10
C GLY A 3 10.94 39.19 12.05
N TYR A 4 10.50 39.62 10.86
CA TYR A 4 9.19 40.27 10.69
C TYR A 4 8.07 39.23 10.79
N ALA A 5 8.17 38.14 10.03
CA ALA A 5 7.16 37.07 10.06
C ALA A 5 6.98 36.47 11.46
N TRP A 6 8.07 36.24 12.20
CA TRP A 6 8.03 35.75 13.57
C TRP A 6 7.37 36.73 14.54
N ARG A 7 7.64 38.03 14.41
CA ARG A 7 6.96 39.07 15.21
C ARG A 7 5.46 39.11 14.91
N VAL A 8 5.07 39.03 13.64
CA VAL A 8 3.64 38.96 13.24
C VAL A 8 2.97 37.74 13.88
N LEU A 9 3.58 36.55 13.78
CA LEU A 9 3.04 35.30 14.36
C LEU A 9 2.88 35.36 15.89
N THR A 10 3.83 35.99 16.58
CA THR A 10 3.86 36.03 18.05
C THR A 10 2.99 37.14 18.63
N ARG A 11 2.83 38.25 17.92
CA ARG A 11 2.01 39.39 18.38
C ARG A 11 0.54 39.28 17.96
N HIS A 12 0.25 38.84 16.74
CA HIS A 12 -1.12 38.83 16.19
C HIS A 12 -1.80 37.49 16.42
N ARG A 13 -2.37 37.30 17.62
CA ARG A 13 -3.05 36.03 17.97
C ARG A 13 -4.26 35.76 17.08
N SER A 14 -4.90 36.80 16.53
CA SER A 14 -6.06 36.65 15.66
C SER A 14 -5.72 36.08 14.27
N LEU A 15 -4.43 36.00 13.90
CA LEU A 15 -3.97 35.42 12.63
C LEU A 15 -4.17 33.88 12.57
N TRP A 16 -4.12 33.20 13.72
CA TRP A 16 -4.14 31.74 13.79
C TRP A 16 -5.48 31.11 13.38
N GLY A 17 -6.60 31.78 13.69
CA GLY A 17 -7.93 31.32 13.29
C GLY A 17 -8.10 31.17 11.77
N PRO A 18 -7.91 32.24 10.98
CA PRO A 18 -8.04 32.17 9.53
C PRO A 18 -6.98 31.28 8.87
N THR A 19 -5.74 31.22 9.40
CA THR A 19 -4.71 30.34 8.81
C THR A 19 -4.98 28.86 9.06
N ALA A 20 -5.51 28.50 10.24
CA ALA A 20 -5.99 27.14 10.51
C ALA A 20 -7.21 26.78 9.64
N ALA A 21 -8.14 27.72 9.45
CA ALA A 21 -9.27 27.52 8.55
C ALA A 21 -8.82 27.31 7.09
N CYS A 22 -7.84 28.08 6.61
CA CYS A 22 -7.23 27.83 5.31
C CYS A 22 -6.58 26.45 5.25
N ALA A 23 -5.75 26.07 6.23
CA ALA A 23 -5.12 24.75 6.27
C ALA A 23 -6.15 23.61 6.18
N LEU A 24 -7.27 23.70 6.91
CA LEU A 24 -8.37 22.74 6.80
C LEU A 24 -8.98 22.68 5.40
N VAL A 25 -9.21 23.85 4.78
CA VAL A 25 -9.75 23.95 3.41
C VAL A 25 -8.76 23.40 2.36
N ALA A 26 -7.45 23.41 2.62
CA ALA A 26 -6.46 22.74 1.76
C ALA A 26 -6.39 21.23 2.00
N ALA A 27 -6.38 20.80 3.27
CA ALA A 27 -6.19 19.41 3.65
C ALA A 27 -7.39 18.53 3.26
N VAL A 28 -8.62 18.99 3.52
CA VAL A 28 -9.83 18.16 3.35
C VAL A 28 -10.09 17.76 1.89
N PRO A 29 -10.10 18.69 0.91
CA PRO A 29 -10.25 18.31 -0.50
C PRO A 29 -9.06 17.52 -1.03
N GLY A 30 -7.84 17.82 -0.56
CA GLY A 30 -6.64 17.08 -0.95
C GLY A 30 -6.71 15.61 -0.54
N VAL A 31 -7.16 15.32 0.68
CA VAL A 31 -7.38 13.96 1.19
C VAL A 31 -8.49 13.27 0.41
N LEU A 32 -9.63 13.94 0.19
CA LEU A 32 -10.75 13.39 -0.59
C LEU A 32 -10.37 13.07 -2.05
N VAL A 33 -9.59 13.93 -2.69
CA VAL A 33 -9.10 13.71 -4.06
C VAL A 33 -8.07 12.60 -4.08
N ALA A 34 -7.15 12.57 -3.12
CA ALA A 34 -6.15 11.51 -3.02
C ALA A 34 -6.80 10.14 -2.76
N THR A 35 -7.78 10.03 -1.87
CA THR A 35 -8.46 8.76 -1.61
C THR A 35 -9.24 8.27 -2.82
N VAL A 36 -9.90 9.18 -3.56
CA VAL A 36 -10.71 8.83 -4.74
C VAL A 36 -9.86 8.54 -5.98
N LEU A 37 -8.74 9.24 -6.19
CA LEU A 37 -7.91 9.12 -7.39
C LEU A 37 -6.65 8.27 -7.20
N SER A 38 -6.28 7.90 -5.97
CA SER A 38 -5.09 7.09 -5.68
C SER A 38 -5.04 5.78 -6.47
N PRO A 39 -6.12 4.98 -6.58
CA PRO A 39 -6.08 3.73 -7.35
C PRO A 39 -5.72 3.97 -8.83
N SER A 40 -6.35 4.96 -9.47
CA SER A 40 -6.08 5.34 -10.86
C SER A 40 -4.65 5.86 -11.04
N LEU A 41 -4.18 6.73 -10.14
CA LEU A 41 -2.84 7.30 -10.22
C LEU A 41 -1.74 6.25 -9.96
N THR A 42 -1.97 5.36 -9.00
CA THR A 42 -1.06 4.25 -8.68
C THR A 42 -0.97 3.28 -9.84
N ALA A 43 -2.12 2.91 -10.44
CA ALA A 43 -2.14 2.09 -11.64
C ALA A 43 -1.40 2.76 -12.80
N LEU A 44 -1.57 4.06 -13.03
CA LEU A 44 -0.83 4.79 -14.06
C LEU A 44 0.68 4.76 -13.81
N LEU A 45 1.11 4.98 -12.57
CA LEU A 45 2.52 5.03 -12.20
C LEU A 45 3.21 3.67 -12.30
N LEU A 46 2.50 2.59 -11.96
CA LEU A 46 3.05 1.23 -11.98
C LEU A 46 2.98 0.58 -13.37
N SER A 47 1.86 0.78 -14.09
CA SER A 47 1.66 0.13 -15.40
C SER A 47 2.13 0.98 -16.57
N GLY A 48 2.22 2.30 -16.42
CA GLY A 48 2.39 3.24 -17.54
C GLY A 48 1.17 3.28 -18.49
N ASP A 49 0.09 2.55 -18.19
CA ASP A 49 -1.07 2.41 -19.05
C ASP A 49 -2.21 3.38 -18.65
N PRO A 50 -2.49 4.42 -19.47
CA PRO A 50 -3.53 5.39 -19.19
C PRO A 50 -4.95 4.80 -19.31
N VAL A 51 -5.14 3.71 -20.06
CA VAL A 51 -6.44 3.05 -20.21
C VAL A 51 -6.82 2.32 -18.93
N VAL A 52 -5.86 1.63 -18.31
CA VAL A 52 -6.05 0.97 -17.01
C VAL A 52 -6.35 2.01 -15.93
N ALA A 53 -5.58 3.10 -15.88
CA ALA A 53 -5.81 4.18 -14.94
C ALA A 53 -7.20 4.83 -15.10
N TYR A 54 -7.63 5.06 -16.34
CA TYR A 54 -8.94 5.63 -16.65
C TYR A 54 -10.10 4.73 -16.22
N ARG A 55 -9.98 3.41 -16.42
CA ARG A 55 -11.00 2.43 -16.01
C ARG A 55 -11.18 2.33 -14.50
N LEU A 56 -10.15 2.71 -13.73
CA LEU A 56 -10.17 2.68 -12.26
C LEU A 56 -10.77 3.95 -11.64
N LEU A 57 -11.10 4.97 -12.45
CA LEU A 57 -11.80 6.14 -11.95
C LEU A 57 -13.23 5.76 -11.51
N PRO A 58 -13.80 6.45 -10.51
CA PRO A 58 -15.18 6.25 -10.08
C PRO A 58 -16.17 6.30 -11.26
N GLY A 59 -17.11 5.36 -11.31
CA GLY A 59 -18.07 5.19 -12.41
C GLY A 59 -18.74 6.48 -12.92
N PRO A 60 -19.18 7.42 -12.05
CA PRO A 60 -19.74 8.70 -12.49
C PRO A 60 -18.79 9.57 -13.32
N LEU A 61 -17.48 9.50 -13.07
CA LEU A 61 -16.46 10.29 -13.79
C LEU A 61 -16.08 9.70 -15.15
N VAL A 62 -16.31 8.40 -15.33
CA VAL A 62 -16.02 7.64 -16.55
C VAL A 62 -17.25 7.54 -17.46
N SER A 63 -18.45 7.77 -16.92
CA SER A 63 -19.69 7.70 -17.68
C SER A 63 -19.75 8.77 -18.77
N GLY A 64 -19.92 8.33 -20.03
CA GLY A 64 -20.23 9.25 -21.14
C GLY A 64 -21.64 9.83 -21.03
N GLY A 65 -21.86 11.01 -21.62
CA GLY A 65 -23.17 11.66 -21.68
C GLY A 65 -23.54 12.48 -20.42
N ALA A 66 -24.84 12.60 -20.15
CA ALA A 66 -25.37 13.47 -19.09
C ALA A 66 -24.86 13.19 -17.67
N PRO A 67 -24.69 11.92 -17.23
CA PRO A 67 -24.23 11.62 -15.86
C PRO A 67 -22.78 12.09 -15.60
N GLY A 68 -21.88 11.91 -16.57
CA GLY A 68 -20.51 12.42 -16.47
C GLY A 68 -20.44 13.94 -16.52
N ALA A 69 -21.22 14.57 -17.40
CA ALA A 69 -21.31 16.04 -17.47
C ALA A 69 -21.82 16.65 -16.14
N LEU A 70 -22.79 16.01 -15.49
CA LEU A 70 -23.30 16.42 -14.18
C LEU A 70 -22.26 16.22 -13.07
N ALA A 71 -21.50 15.12 -13.08
CA ALA A 71 -20.44 14.87 -12.11
C ALA A 71 -19.30 15.91 -12.21
N TRP A 72 -18.79 16.15 -13.43
CA TRP A 72 -17.76 17.16 -13.67
C TRP A 72 -18.26 18.58 -13.41
N GLY A 73 -19.51 18.88 -13.77
CA GLY A 73 -20.15 20.16 -13.44
C GLY A 73 -20.26 20.38 -11.93
N GLY A 74 -20.65 19.34 -11.18
CA GLY A 74 -20.71 19.37 -9.72
C GLY A 74 -19.34 19.63 -9.07
N ILE A 75 -18.29 18.96 -9.55
CA ILE A 75 -16.91 19.19 -9.09
C ILE A 75 -16.46 20.62 -9.40
N GLY A 76 -16.79 21.14 -10.58
CA GLY A 76 -16.49 22.52 -10.96
C GLY A 76 -17.13 23.53 -10.00
N VAL A 77 -18.43 23.38 -9.72
CA VAL A 77 -19.17 24.25 -8.79
C VAL A 77 -18.59 24.15 -7.36
N ALA A 78 -18.33 22.93 -6.89
CA ALA A 78 -17.74 22.71 -5.57
C ALA A 78 -16.34 23.35 -5.45
N SER A 79 -15.51 23.22 -6.48
CA SER A 79 -14.17 23.81 -6.54
C SER A 79 -14.23 25.34 -6.49
N MET A 80 -15.18 25.95 -7.20
CA MET A 80 -15.40 27.40 -7.19
C MET A 80 -15.90 27.90 -5.83
N ALA A 81 -16.78 27.14 -5.16
CA ALA A 81 -17.24 27.45 -3.82
C ALA A 81 -16.09 27.37 -2.79
N VAL A 82 -15.26 26.32 -2.87
CA VAL A 82 -14.05 26.16 -2.03
C VAL A 82 -13.07 27.30 -2.27
N LEU A 83 -12.82 27.67 -3.53
CA LEU A 83 -11.94 28.79 -3.87
C LEU A 83 -12.46 30.12 -3.32
N ALA A 84 -13.77 30.35 -3.36
CA ALA A 84 -14.39 31.55 -2.81
C ALA A 84 -14.23 31.62 -1.28
N VAL A 85 -14.42 30.50 -0.57
CA VAL A 85 -14.19 30.42 0.88
C VAL A 85 -12.71 30.64 1.21
N TRP A 86 -11.81 29.94 0.51
CA TRP A 86 -10.36 30.09 0.66
C TRP A 86 -9.94 31.55 0.50
N THR A 87 -10.41 32.21 -0.56
CA THR A 87 -10.09 33.60 -0.87
C THR A 87 -10.44 34.53 0.29
N ARG A 88 -11.63 34.38 0.88
CA ARG A 88 -12.09 35.20 2.00
C ARG A 88 -11.22 35.02 3.24
N LEU A 89 -10.92 33.77 3.57
CA LEU A 89 -10.09 33.43 4.73
C LEU A 89 -8.65 33.93 4.54
N TYR A 90 -8.10 33.76 3.34
CA TYR A 90 -6.74 34.18 3.01
C TYR A 90 -6.57 35.70 3.08
N ILE A 91 -7.51 36.48 2.55
CA ILE A 91 -7.45 37.95 2.61
C ILE A 91 -7.64 38.45 4.04
N ALA A 92 -8.53 37.84 4.83
CA ALA A 92 -8.66 38.17 6.24
C ALA A 92 -7.34 37.93 6.99
N ALA A 93 -6.64 36.83 6.71
CA ALA A 93 -5.31 36.56 7.26
C ALA A 93 -4.26 37.59 6.78
N LEU A 94 -4.28 37.96 5.49
CA LEU A 94 -3.41 39.03 4.95
C LEU A 94 -3.65 40.36 5.65
N TRP A 95 -4.91 40.74 5.85
CA TRP A 95 -5.29 42.00 6.50
C TRP A 95 -4.79 42.09 7.95
N ILE A 96 -4.90 40.99 8.69
CA ILE A 96 -4.39 40.87 10.07
C ILE A 96 -2.85 40.87 10.12
N SER A 97 -2.19 40.47 9.03
CA SER A 97 -0.73 40.41 8.99
C SER A 97 -0.03 41.77 8.97
N LEU A 98 -0.77 42.87 8.81
CA LEU A 98 -0.24 44.23 8.93
C LEU A 98 -0.04 44.59 10.40
N GLU A 99 1.13 45.14 10.73
CA GLU A 99 1.59 45.38 12.11
C GLU A 99 0.64 46.31 12.90
N ASP A 100 -0.04 47.23 12.23
CA ASP A 100 -1.00 48.17 12.84
C ASP A 100 -2.44 47.62 12.97
N ARG A 101 -2.69 46.36 12.59
CA ARG A 101 -4.04 45.79 12.50
C ARG A 101 -4.15 44.43 13.19
N ASP A 102 -4.59 44.43 14.45
CA ASP A 102 -5.06 43.23 15.15
C ASP A 102 -6.54 43.39 15.55
N ALA A 103 -7.40 43.59 14.54
CA ALA A 103 -8.83 43.90 14.75
C ALA A 103 -9.68 42.65 15.09
N GLY A 104 -9.08 41.46 15.16
CA GLY A 104 -9.78 40.18 15.30
C GLY A 104 -10.31 39.63 13.96
N PHE A 105 -10.53 38.31 13.92
CA PHE A 105 -10.88 37.59 12.68
C PHE A 105 -12.19 38.06 12.04
N VAL A 106 -13.25 38.27 12.85
CA VAL A 106 -14.57 38.69 12.35
C VAL A 106 -14.52 40.09 11.75
N THR A 107 -13.76 41.00 12.36
CA THR A 107 -13.58 42.37 11.87
C THR A 107 -12.78 42.36 10.58
N ALA A 108 -11.70 41.58 10.49
CA ALA A 108 -10.93 41.44 9.26
C ALA A 108 -11.76 40.89 8.08
N LEU A 109 -12.66 39.94 8.32
CA LEU A 109 -13.60 39.47 7.29
C LEU A 109 -14.55 40.57 6.83
N ARG A 110 -15.06 41.39 7.75
CA ARG A 110 -15.96 42.50 7.43
C ARG A 110 -15.25 43.58 6.61
N ASP A 111 -14.07 43.98 7.05
CA ASP A 111 -13.30 45.09 6.47
C ASP A 111 -12.70 44.77 5.11
N THR A 112 -12.55 43.48 4.79
CA THR A 112 -12.04 43.01 3.50
C THR A 112 -13.14 42.67 2.50
N LYS A 113 -14.42 42.79 2.88
CA LYS A 113 -15.57 42.37 2.07
C LYS A 113 -15.62 43.01 0.69
N SER A 114 -15.29 44.30 0.57
CA SER A 114 -15.24 45.00 -0.72
C SER A 114 -14.19 44.43 -1.68
N ARG A 115 -13.17 43.75 -1.16
CA ARG A 115 -12.00 43.25 -1.89
C ARG A 115 -12.12 41.80 -2.33
N TRP A 116 -13.12 41.08 -1.84
CA TRP A 116 -13.30 39.65 -2.10
C TRP A 116 -13.44 39.33 -3.59
N GLY A 117 -14.17 40.16 -4.34
CA GLY A 117 -14.37 39.96 -5.78
C GLY A 117 -13.05 40.04 -6.54
N THR A 118 -12.29 41.11 -6.33
CA THR A 118 -10.98 41.32 -6.98
C THR A 118 -10.00 40.20 -6.67
N ALA A 119 -9.88 39.84 -5.38
CA ALA A 119 -8.97 38.80 -4.97
C ALA A 119 -9.40 37.39 -5.43
N PHE A 120 -10.70 37.14 -5.58
CA PHE A 120 -11.21 35.91 -6.17
C PHE A 120 -10.81 35.80 -7.64
N LEU A 121 -10.95 36.89 -8.39
CA LEU A 121 -10.51 36.97 -9.79
C LEU A 121 -9.01 36.70 -9.91
N ILE A 122 -8.17 37.30 -9.06
CA ILE A 122 -6.71 37.07 -9.07
C ILE A 122 -6.38 35.58 -8.83
N HIS A 123 -7.03 34.93 -7.87
CA HIS A 123 -6.82 33.49 -7.64
C HIS A 123 -7.29 32.65 -8.83
N LEU A 124 -8.45 32.97 -9.41
CA LEU A 124 -9.00 32.27 -10.57
C LEU A 124 -8.09 32.43 -11.80
N GLU A 125 -7.64 33.64 -12.10
CA GLU A 125 -6.69 33.92 -13.19
C GLU A 125 -5.38 33.17 -12.99
N ALA A 126 -4.84 33.13 -11.76
CA ALA A 126 -3.64 32.36 -11.45
C ALA A 126 -3.84 30.85 -11.68
N LEU A 127 -4.99 30.30 -11.29
CA LEU A 127 -5.34 28.89 -11.52
C LEU A 127 -5.50 28.58 -13.01
N VAL A 128 -6.20 29.44 -13.76
CA VAL A 128 -6.39 29.31 -15.21
C VAL A 128 -5.04 29.37 -15.94
N ALA A 129 -4.14 30.28 -15.54
CA ALA A 129 -2.81 30.38 -16.13
C ALA A 129 -1.99 29.09 -15.93
N VAL A 130 -1.95 28.56 -14.70
CA VAL A 130 -1.25 27.30 -14.40
C VAL A 130 -1.91 26.11 -15.11
N GLY A 131 -3.24 26.04 -15.11
CA GLY A 131 -4.01 24.99 -15.79
C GLY A 131 -3.78 24.99 -17.30
N THR A 132 -3.75 26.16 -17.93
CA THR A 132 -3.48 26.30 -19.37
C THR A 132 -2.09 25.78 -19.73
N VAL A 133 -1.07 26.13 -18.94
CA VAL A 133 0.30 25.63 -19.16
C VAL A 133 0.40 24.13 -18.92
N LEU A 134 -0.28 23.59 -17.91
CA LEU A 134 -0.36 22.14 -17.67
C LEU A 134 -1.02 21.41 -18.85
N CYS A 135 -2.15 21.89 -19.35
CA CYS A 135 -2.85 21.30 -20.49
C CYS A 135 -2.03 21.38 -21.78
N ALA A 136 -1.43 22.54 -22.08
CA ALA A 136 -0.55 22.71 -23.24
C ALA A 136 0.65 21.78 -23.16
N THR A 137 1.21 21.61 -21.96
CA THR A 137 2.35 20.74 -21.71
C THR A 137 2.00 19.26 -21.86
N ALA A 138 0.85 18.83 -21.30
CA ALA A 138 0.37 17.47 -21.47
C ALA A 138 0.09 17.18 -22.96
N PHE A 139 -0.55 18.10 -23.67
CA PHE A 139 -0.80 17.98 -25.11
C PHE A 139 0.50 17.81 -25.92
N LEU A 140 1.55 18.59 -25.61
CA LEU A 140 2.86 18.48 -26.24
C LEU A 140 3.58 17.16 -25.88
N PHE A 141 3.37 16.64 -24.68
CA PHE A 141 3.89 15.34 -24.26
C PHE A 141 3.23 14.18 -25.01
N PHE A 142 1.93 14.27 -25.29
CA PHE A 142 1.17 13.22 -25.98
C PHE A 142 1.28 13.25 -27.52
N ILE A 143 1.59 14.40 -28.12
CA ILE A 143 1.61 14.58 -29.60
C ILE A 143 3.03 14.88 -30.12
N GLY A 144 3.99 15.10 -29.23
CA GLY A 144 5.38 15.40 -29.60
C GLY A 144 6.05 14.26 -30.39
N PRO A 145 6.99 14.55 -31.31
CA PRO A 145 7.61 13.56 -32.20
C PRO A 145 8.50 12.53 -31.49
N THR A 146 8.62 12.56 -30.17
CA THR A 146 9.44 11.62 -29.40
C THR A 146 8.63 10.37 -29.05
N GLY A 147 8.19 9.67 -30.10
CA GLY A 147 7.99 8.23 -30.00
C GLY A 147 9.35 7.58 -29.80
N GLY A 148 9.66 7.23 -28.55
CA GLY A 148 10.87 6.47 -28.20
C GLY A 148 12.09 7.33 -27.86
N GLY A 149 12.36 7.50 -26.57
CA GLY A 149 13.68 7.90 -26.09
C GLY A 149 13.71 8.96 -24.99
N GLY A 150 13.81 8.49 -23.74
CA GLY A 150 14.52 9.20 -22.67
C GLY A 150 13.68 10.02 -21.69
N GLY A 151 13.78 9.67 -20.39
CA GLY A 151 13.22 10.43 -19.27
C GLY A 151 13.72 11.89 -19.15
N THR A 152 14.68 12.31 -19.98
CA THR A 152 15.20 13.68 -20.08
C THR A 152 14.19 14.68 -20.66
N GLY A 153 13.35 14.29 -21.63
CA GLY A 153 12.31 15.16 -22.21
C GLY A 153 11.20 15.48 -21.22
N ALA A 154 10.70 14.46 -20.51
CA ALA A 154 9.72 14.61 -19.44
C ALA A 154 10.24 15.48 -18.29
N PHE A 155 11.51 15.30 -17.91
CA PHE A 155 12.14 16.06 -16.84
C PHE A 155 12.23 17.56 -17.15
N LEU A 156 12.66 17.93 -18.36
CA LEU A 156 12.73 19.33 -18.79
C LEU A 156 11.34 19.98 -18.78
N VAL A 157 10.36 19.27 -19.30
CA VAL A 157 8.97 19.69 -19.38
C VAL A 157 8.37 19.92 -17.98
N ILE A 158 8.54 18.97 -17.07
CA ILE A 158 8.12 19.10 -15.67
C ILE A 158 8.81 20.30 -15.01
N THR A 159 10.11 20.48 -15.26
CA THR A 159 10.88 21.61 -14.73
C THR A 159 10.32 22.95 -15.19
N ILE A 160 9.98 23.10 -16.48
CA ILE A 160 9.39 24.33 -17.02
C ILE A 160 8.03 24.62 -16.38
N VAL A 161 7.17 23.62 -16.23
CA VAL A 161 5.87 23.76 -15.56
C VAL A 161 6.03 24.19 -14.11
N LEU A 162 6.97 23.59 -13.37
CA LEU A 162 7.22 23.95 -11.97
C LEU A 162 7.76 25.37 -11.84
N LEU A 163 8.65 25.80 -12.73
CA LEU A 163 9.16 27.17 -12.78
C LEU A 163 8.04 28.16 -13.08
N PHE A 164 7.23 27.91 -14.11
CA PHE A 164 6.10 28.75 -14.47
C PHE A 164 5.09 28.87 -13.32
N ARG A 165 4.69 27.73 -12.74
CA ARG A 165 3.81 27.69 -11.56
C ARG A 165 4.38 28.50 -10.40
N SER A 166 5.69 28.43 -10.17
CA SER A 166 6.36 29.17 -9.10
C SER A 166 6.31 30.68 -9.34
N VAL A 167 6.57 31.13 -10.58
CA VAL A 167 6.48 32.55 -10.95
C VAL A 167 5.06 33.07 -10.79
N VAL A 168 4.06 32.36 -11.34
CA VAL A 168 2.64 32.75 -11.21
C VAL A 168 2.22 32.82 -9.74
N ARG A 169 2.65 31.86 -8.92
CA ARG A 169 2.36 31.86 -7.48
C ARG A 169 2.96 33.06 -6.75
N VAL A 170 4.21 33.41 -7.03
CA VAL A 170 4.86 34.57 -6.40
C VAL A 170 4.19 35.86 -6.83
N ALA A 171 3.93 36.03 -8.13
CA ALA A 171 3.28 37.22 -8.67
C ALA A 171 1.84 37.38 -8.15
N SER A 172 1.04 36.30 -8.10
CA SER A 172 -0.33 36.35 -7.56
C SER A 172 -0.33 36.67 -6.06
N THR A 173 0.63 36.15 -5.30
CA THR A 173 0.79 36.42 -3.86
C THR A 173 1.05 37.91 -3.60
N LEU A 174 1.79 38.59 -4.47
CA LEU A 174 2.02 40.04 -4.39
C LEU A 174 0.85 40.84 -4.95
N ALA A 175 0.21 40.38 -6.02
CA ALA A 175 -1.01 40.99 -6.55
C ALA A 175 -2.15 40.99 -5.53
N LEU A 176 -2.32 39.90 -4.78
CA LEU A 176 -3.30 39.83 -3.70
C LEU A 176 -3.04 40.86 -2.60
N ARG A 177 -1.77 41.17 -2.32
CA ARG A 177 -1.40 42.22 -1.35
C ARG A 177 -1.71 43.60 -1.90
N ALA A 178 -1.46 43.85 -3.19
CA ALA A 178 -1.88 45.09 -3.84
C ALA A 178 -3.41 45.28 -3.80
N ALA A 179 -4.16 44.24 -4.14
CA ALA A 179 -5.62 44.26 -4.03
C ALA A 179 -6.10 44.47 -2.59
N THR A 180 -5.39 43.90 -1.60
CA THR A 180 -5.81 43.92 -0.19
C THR A 180 -5.42 45.20 0.53
N PHE A 181 -4.21 45.70 0.32
CA PHE A 181 -3.63 46.82 1.08
C PHE A 181 -3.80 48.15 0.36
N ASP A 182 -3.71 48.14 -0.97
CA ASP A 182 -3.75 49.35 -1.79
C ASP A 182 -5.08 49.52 -2.53
N ASP A 183 -6.04 48.61 -2.29
CA ASP A 183 -7.41 48.64 -2.83
C ASP A 183 -7.48 48.72 -4.37
N MET A 184 -6.51 48.07 -5.04
CA MET A 184 -6.39 48.11 -6.50
C MET A 184 -7.36 47.11 -7.18
N ASP A 185 -7.76 47.40 -8.42
CA ASP A 185 -8.43 46.43 -9.29
C ASP A 185 -7.50 45.25 -9.66
N HIS A 186 -8.05 44.19 -10.25
CA HIS A 186 -7.29 42.95 -10.50
C HIS A 186 -6.14 43.14 -11.51
N LEU A 187 -6.33 43.92 -12.57
CA LEU A 187 -5.30 44.17 -13.59
C LEU A 187 -4.15 45.02 -13.03
N SER A 188 -4.50 46.09 -12.31
CA SER A 188 -3.56 46.96 -11.63
C SER A 188 -2.78 46.20 -10.55
N SER A 189 -3.46 45.30 -9.82
CA SER A 189 -2.85 44.42 -8.82
C SER A 189 -1.82 43.47 -9.43
N TRP A 190 -2.11 42.83 -10.57
CA TRP A 190 -1.14 42.00 -11.27
C TRP A 190 0.07 42.79 -11.75
N ARG A 191 -0.16 43.96 -12.36
CA ARG A 191 0.90 44.85 -12.81
C ARG A 191 1.81 45.25 -11.64
N ARG A 192 1.22 45.62 -10.51
CA ARG A 192 1.95 45.96 -9.28
C ARG A 192 2.72 44.77 -8.73
N GLY A 193 2.11 43.58 -8.73
CA GLY A 193 2.77 42.33 -8.33
C GLY A 193 4.03 42.06 -9.15
N PHE A 194 3.93 42.10 -10.49
CA PHE A 194 5.08 41.92 -11.39
C PHE A 194 6.14 43.01 -11.22
N GLU A 195 5.73 44.25 -11.04
CA GLU A 195 6.64 45.37 -10.78
C GLU A 195 7.45 45.12 -9.49
N ILE A 196 6.78 44.70 -8.40
CA ILE A 196 7.44 44.37 -7.14
C ILE A 196 8.39 43.18 -7.30
N VAL A 197 7.99 42.12 -8.01
CA VAL A 197 8.91 41.00 -8.33
C VAL A 197 10.14 41.49 -9.08
N HIS A 198 9.96 42.38 -10.05
CA HIS A 198 11.04 42.92 -10.87
C HIS A 198 12.01 43.78 -10.04
N ILE A 199 11.47 44.73 -9.28
CA ILE A 199 12.24 45.65 -8.41
C ILE A 199 12.93 44.88 -7.29
N ARG A 200 12.26 43.89 -6.69
CA ARG A 200 12.71 43.15 -5.49
C ARG A 200 13.08 41.70 -5.79
N ARG A 201 13.59 41.43 -6.98
CA ARG A 201 13.91 40.06 -7.44
C ARG A 201 14.77 39.26 -6.46
N SER A 202 15.77 39.88 -5.84
CA SER A 202 16.68 39.24 -4.88
C SER A 202 15.98 38.90 -3.57
N GLU A 203 15.17 39.83 -3.05
CA GLU A 203 14.37 39.67 -1.85
C GLU A 203 13.29 38.57 -2.03
N ALA A 204 12.57 38.61 -3.16
CA ALA A 204 11.55 37.62 -3.50
C ALA A 204 12.15 36.23 -3.71
N LEU A 205 13.31 36.12 -4.38
CA LEU A 205 14.01 34.85 -4.57
C LEU A 205 14.51 34.28 -3.25
N ALA A 206 15.10 35.11 -2.39
CA ALA A 206 15.58 34.69 -1.06
C ALA A 206 14.43 34.20 -0.17
N ALA A 207 13.31 34.94 -0.16
CA ALA A 207 12.09 34.54 0.55
C ALA A 207 11.55 33.19 0.05
N TRP A 208 11.51 33.01 -1.28
CA TRP A 208 11.02 31.79 -1.90
C TRP A 208 11.92 30.59 -1.58
N MET A 209 13.24 30.71 -1.77
CA MET A 209 14.21 29.64 -1.47
C MET A 209 14.16 29.22 0.01
N MET A 210 14.01 30.18 0.91
CA MET A 210 13.89 29.93 2.34
C MET A 210 12.61 29.16 2.69
N LEU A 211 11.45 29.55 2.14
CA LEU A 211 10.19 28.85 2.35
C LEU A 211 10.24 27.41 1.77
N VAL A 212 10.88 27.23 0.62
CA VAL A 212 11.12 25.91 0.03
C VAL A 212 12.01 25.05 0.94
N ALA A 213 13.11 25.59 1.46
CA ALA A 213 14.01 24.87 2.36
C ALA A 213 13.31 24.46 3.68
N ILE A 214 12.49 25.33 4.26
CA ILE A 214 11.69 25.04 5.46
C ILE A 214 10.66 23.94 5.16
N GLY A 215 9.95 24.04 4.03
CA GLY A 215 9.00 23.02 3.58
C GLY A 215 9.68 21.67 3.36
N ALA A 216 10.85 21.64 2.73
CA ALA A 216 11.64 20.42 2.53
C ALA A 216 12.10 19.80 3.85
N ALA A 217 12.60 20.61 4.80
CA ALA A 217 13.02 20.13 6.11
C ALA A 217 11.85 19.50 6.90
N LEU A 218 10.66 20.12 6.86
CA LEU A 218 9.46 19.59 7.50
C LEU A 218 8.90 18.37 6.79
N TRP A 219 8.94 18.33 5.46
CA TRP A 219 8.53 17.16 4.68
C TRP A 219 9.43 15.95 4.94
N ILE A 220 10.74 16.15 4.97
CA ILE A 220 11.72 15.13 5.37
C ILE A 220 11.45 14.70 6.81
N GLY A 221 11.22 15.64 7.73
CA GLY A 221 10.84 15.35 9.12
C GLY A 221 9.56 14.50 9.26
N GLY A 222 8.52 14.82 8.49
CA GLY A 222 7.25 14.08 8.48
C GLY A 222 7.39 12.67 7.92
N ARG A 223 8.19 12.49 6.86
CA ARG A 223 8.47 11.19 6.23
C ARG A 223 9.26 10.21 7.12
N LEU A 224 9.83 10.66 8.23
CA LEU A 224 10.57 9.81 9.18
C LEU A 224 9.68 9.29 10.31
N ILE A 225 8.57 9.98 10.58
CA ILE A 225 7.57 9.56 11.56
C ILE A 225 6.65 8.51 10.92
N THR A 226 6.48 8.56 9.60
CA THR A 226 5.58 7.67 8.85
C THR A 226 5.97 6.18 8.88
N PRO A 227 7.25 5.77 8.72
CA PRO A 227 7.63 4.36 8.70
C PRO A 227 7.44 3.66 10.05
N VAL A 228 7.72 4.36 11.15
CA VAL A 228 7.51 3.84 12.53
C VAL A 228 6.03 3.60 12.81
N LEU A 229 5.14 4.42 12.24
CA LEU A 229 3.70 4.18 12.25
C LEU A 229 3.30 3.10 11.24
N GLN A 230 3.91 3.02 10.05
CA GLN A 230 3.47 2.08 9.01
C GLN A 230 3.87 0.62 9.27
N GLU A 231 5.06 0.35 9.80
CA GLU A 231 5.55 -1.03 10.00
C GLU A 231 4.87 -1.75 11.17
N THR A 232 4.31 -1.05 12.14
CA THR A 232 3.50 -1.65 13.21
C THR A 232 2.03 -1.90 12.81
N LEU A 233 1.62 -1.51 11.59
CA LEU A 233 0.21 -1.36 11.20
C LEU A 233 -0.23 -2.15 9.95
N LEU A 234 0.65 -2.95 9.34
CA LEU A 234 0.31 -3.84 8.21
C LEU A 234 -0.63 -5.01 8.57
N ALA A 235 -1.13 -5.07 9.80
CA ALA A 235 -1.92 -6.19 10.33
C ALA A 235 -3.44 -5.94 10.42
N TYR A 236 -3.97 -4.80 9.96
CA TYR A 236 -5.39 -4.47 10.18
C TYR A 236 -6.23 -4.31 8.91
N PRO A 237 -7.49 -4.80 8.90
CA PRO A 237 -8.38 -4.69 7.74
C PRO A 237 -8.67 -3.24 7.35
N HIS A 238 -8.72 -3.02 6.04
CA HIS A 238 -8.94 -1.72 5.39
C HIS A 238 -10.20 -0.97 5.91
N ASP A 239 -11.25 -1.70 6.29
CA ASP A 239 -12.56 -1.13 6.66
C ASP A 239 -12.85 -1.10 8.17
N SER A 240 -11.82 -1.20 9.00
CA SER A 240 -11.99 -1.08 10.45
C SER A 240 -12.13 0.38 10.90
N GLY A 241 -12.85 0.63 12.01
CA GLY A 241 -12.90 1.95 12.65
C GLY A 241 -11.52 2.52 13.02
N TYR A 242 -10.49 1.68 13.02
CA TYR A 242 -9.10 2.02 13.23
C TYR A 242 -8.48 2.76 12.01
N THR A 243 -8.84 2.42 10.77
CA THR A 243 -8.41 3.15 9.57
C THR A 243 -8.92 4.59 9.59
N THR A 244 -10.18 4.78 10.00
CA THR A 244 -10.78 6.12 10.17
C THR A 244 -10.10 6.92 11.28
N ALA A 245 -9.77 6.27 12.41
CA ALA A 245 -9.00 6.90 13.48
C ALA A 245 -7.57 7.29 13.02
N ARG A 246 -6.91 6.47 12.19
CA ARG A 246 -5.60 6.77 11.57
C ARG A 246 -5.64 8.04 10.73
N GLU A 247 -6.58 8.13 9.79
CA GLU A 247 -6.73 9.30 8.93
C GLU A 247 -7.04 10.57 9.75
N LEU A 248 -7.89 10.44 10.78
CA LEU A 248 -8.18 11.55 11.70
C LEU A 248 -6.95 12.02 12.48
N VAL A 249 -6.12 11.10 13.00
CA VAL A 249 -4.89 11.44 13.73
C VAL A 249 -3.87 12.12 12.80
N GLN A 250 -3.70 11.62 11.57
CA GLN A 250 -2.81 12.28 10.59
C GLN A 250 -3.29 13.69 10.23
N LEU A 251 -4.60 13.88 10.04
CA LEU A 251 -5.21 15.20 9.87
C LEU A 251 -4.96 16.11 11.09
N MET A 252 -5.07 15.59 12.32
CA MET A 252 -4.82 16.35 13.55
C MET A 252 -3.37 16.83 13.68
N TYR A 253 -2.39 16.11 13.12
CA TYR A 253 -0.99 16.53 13.08
C TYR A 253 -0.68 17.46 11.89
N ALA A 254 -1.28 17.22 10.73
CA ALA A 254 -1.00 17.98 9.50
C ALA A 254 -1.54 19.43 9.58
N VAL A 255 -2.76 19.61 10.06
CA VAL A 255 -3.46 20.91 10.05
C VAL A 255 -2.70 21.99 10.84
N PRO A 256 -2.21 21.76 12.07
CA PRO A 256 -1.43 22.78 12.79
C PRO A 256 -0.12 23.15 12.09
N ILE A 257 0.56 22.18 11.47
CA ILE A 257 1.82 22.40 10.75
C ILE A 257 1.57 23.22 9.49
N GLU A 258 0.52 22.91 8.73
CA GLU A 258 0.13 23.68 7.55
C GLU A 258 -0.30 25.11 7.91
N ALA A 259 -1.07 25.27 8.99
CA ALA A 259 -1.46 26.59 9.49
C ALA A 259 -0.25 27.44 9.88
N PHE A 260 0.74 26.83 10.55
CA PHE A 260 2.01 27.47 10.89
C PHE A 260 2.77 27.92 9.65
N LEU A 261 2.91 27.05 8.64
CA LEU A 261 3.63 27.38 7.40
C LEU A 261 2.93 28.45 6.58
N LEU A 262 1.60 28.42 6.53
CA LEU A 262 0.81 29.43 5.85
C LEU A 262 0.97 30.80 6.52
N ALA A 263 0.88 30.84 7.85
CA ALA A 263 1.04 32.06 8.62
C ALA A 263 2.47 32.64 8.49
N LEU A 264 3.49 31.78 8.51
CA LEU A 264 4.89 32.16 8.26
C LEU A 264 5.06 32.73 6.85
N SER A 265 4.52 32.06 5.84
CA SER A 265 4.55 32.50 4.44
C SER A 265 3.87 33.87 4.26
N ILE A 266 2.71 34.08 4.89
CA ILE A 266 1.99 35.35 4.89
C ILE A 266 2.90 36.48 5.41
N GLY A 267 3.53 36.30 6.57
CA GLY A 267 4.42 37.31 7.14
C GLY A 267 5.66 37.58 6.27
N VAL A 268 6.27 36.53 5.71
CA VAL A 268 7.47 36.67 4.85
C VAL A 268 7.15 37.50 3.60
N TRP A 269 6.07 37.17 2.90
CA TRP A 269 5.70 37.88 1.68
C TRP A 269 5.13 39.28 1.94
N THR A 270 4.52 39.52 3.11
CA THR A 270 4.12 40.87 3.53
C THR A 270 5.35 41.75 3.77
N ALA A 271 6.43 41.23 4.35
CA ALA A 271 7.69 41.96 4.46
C ALA A 271 8.30 42.31 3.10
N VAL A 272 8.27 41.36 2.14
CA VAL A 272 8.76 41.59 0.76
C VAL A 272 7.94 42.71 0.10
N TYR A 273 6.61 42.66 0.24
CA TYR A 273 5.69 43.64 -0.34
C TYR A 273 5.90 45.05 0.21
N LEU A 274 5.96 45.19 1.54
CA LEU A 274 6.01 46.50 2.19
C LEU A 274 7.33 47.22 1.99
N GLY A 275 8.48 46.56 2.18
CA GLY A 275 9.69 47.38 2.30
C GLY A 275 10.84 46.84 3.11
N GLY A 276 12.04 47.32 2.76
CA GLY A 276 13.14 47.43 3.72
C GLY A 276 12.80 48.36 4.90
N ASP A 277 11.87 49.31 4.76
CA ASP A 277 11.52 50.24 5.84
C ASP A 277 10.72 49.56 6.98
N ALA A 278 9.87 48.57 6.67
CA ALA A 278 9.24 47.69 7.67
C ALA A 278 10.26 46.78 8.41
N LEU A 279 11.48 46.64 7.89
CA LEU A 279 12.61 45.96 8.55
C LEU A 279 13.51 46.94 9.33
N ARG A 280 13.38 48.26 9.12
CA ARG A 280 14.16 49.32 9.78
C ARG A 280 13.51 49.87 11.05
N GLU A 281 12.18 49.83 11.16
CA GLU A 281 11.44 50.21 12.39
C GLU A 281 11.52 49.17 13.51
N ILE A 282 12.28 48.09 13.31
CA ILE A 282 12.70 47.23 14.41
C ILE A 282 13.73 48.06 15.20
N PRO A 283 13.42 48.54 16.43
CA PRO A 283 14.44 49.21 17.20
C PRO A 283 15.64 48.26 17.26
N PRO A 284 16.88 48.73 16.99
CA PRO A 284 18.02 47.87 17.16
C PRO A 284 17.98 47.44 18.63
N ALA A 285 17.69 46.17 18.88
CA ALA A 285 17.91 45.60 20.19
C ALA A 285 19.36 45.94 20.50
N ARG A 286 19.60 46.74 21.56
CA ARG A 286 20.94 47.17 21.96
C ARG A 286 21.86 45.94 21.92
N GLY A 287 22.77 45.96 20.94
CA GLY A 287 23.67 44.85 20.64
C GLY A 287 22.99 43.61 20.04
N ARG A 288 22.76 43.59 18.72
CA ARG A 288 22.73 42.34 17.93
C ARG A 288 22.96 42.63 16.45
N SER A 289 24.23 42.77 16.08
CA SER A 289 24.71 42.49 14.72
C SER A 289 24.83 40.97 14.56
N GLY A 290 24.22 40.41 13.51
CA GLY A 290 24.15 38.97 13.25
C GLY A 290 22.82 38.39 13.73
N ALA A 291 22.29 37.41 12.98
CA ALA A 291 21.06 36.72 13.34
C ALA A 291 21.13 36.27 14.81
N ASP A 292 20.07 36.57 15.56
CA ASP A 292 19.99 36.35 17.01
C ASP A 292 20.58 34.96 17.36
N PRO A 293 21.57 34.87 18.26
CA PRO A 293 22.14 33.59 18.68
C PRO A 293 21.06 32.60 19.08
N TRP A 294 19.92 33.04 19.61
CA TRP A 294 18.79 32.17 19.92
C TRP A 294 18.04 31.68 18.69
N THR A 295 17.91 32.49 17.64
CA THR A 295 17.31 32.04 16.37
C THR A 295 18.26 31.13 15.61
N ILE A 296 19.56 31.42 15.56
CA ILE A 296 20.56 30.50 14.98
C ILE A 296 20.63 29.22 15.80
N ARG A 297 20.63 29.28 17.14
CA ARG A 297 20.62 28.09 18.01
C ARG A 297 19.31 27.33 17.91
N ALA A 298 18.17 27.98 17.74
CA ALA A 298 16.89 27.32 17.51
C ALA A 298 16.84 26.65 16.13
N LEU A 299 17.35 27.31 15.08
CA LEU A 299 17.47 26.71 13.75
C LEU A 299 18.49 25.58 13.73
N ALA A 300 19.63 25.73 14.40
CA ALA A 300 20.65 24.71 14.53
C ALA A 300 20.17 23.53 15.39
N LEU A 301 19.41 23.79 16.46
CA LEU A 301 18.76 22.76 17.28
C LEU A 301 17.68 22.04 16.48
N LEU A 302 16.91 22.75 15.66
CA LEU A 302 15.93 22.16 14.75
C LEU A 302 16.62 21.29 13.69
N VAL A 303 17.70 21.78 13.05
CA VAL A 303 18.50 21.02 12.09
C VAL A 303 19.19 19.83 12.76
N LEU A 304 19.65 19.97 14.00
CA LEU A 304 20.25 18.89 14.79
C LEU A 304 19.19 17.85 15.19
N LEU A 305 18.01 18.28 15.62
CA LEU A 305 16.87 17.40 15.93
C LEU A 305 16.41 16.66 14.67
N VAL A 306 16.41 17.33 13.52
CA VAL A 306 16.15 16.70 12.22
C VAL A 306 17.28 15.71 11.90
N LEU A 307 18.57 16.07 12.00
CA LEU A 307 19.69 15.17 11.72
C LEU A 307 19.74 13.96 12.65
N VAL A 308 19.52 14.14 13.95
CA VAL A 308 19.49 13.07 14.96
C VAL A 308 18.23 12.22 14.79
N GLY A 309 17.08 12.86 14.56
CA GLY A 309 15.82 12.21 14.24
C GLY A 309 15.83 11.45 12.91
N ASN A 310 16.70 11.81 11.97
CA ASN A 310 16.98 11.07 10.73
C ASN A 310 18.01 9.96 10.95
N GLY A 311 19.10 10.27 11.65
CA GLY A 311 20.28 9.41 11.77
C GLY A 311 20.02 8.16 12.59
N ILE A 312 19.25 8.25 13.68
CA ILE A 312 18.93 7.11 14.52
C ILE A 312 18.04 6.08 13.79
N PRO A 313 16.88 6.45 13.20
CA PRO A 313 16.07 5.52 12.42
C PRO A 313 16.80 4.94 11.21
N THR A 314 17.57 5.75 10.47
CA THR A 314 18.35 5.27 9.33
C THR A 314 19.42 4.26 9.75
N ALA A 315 20.08 4.47 10.89
CA ALA A 315 21.05 3.53 11.42
C ALA A 315 20.39 2.23 11.92
N ILE A 316 19.19 2.32 12.50
CA ILE A 316 18.38 1.16 12.91
C ILE A 316 17.90 0.37 11.69
N ASP A 317 17.31 1.02 10.68
CA ASP A 317 16.87 0.39 9.43
C ASP A 317 18.05 -0.27 8.70
N ALA A 318 19.19 0.43 8.58
CA ALA A 318 20.39 -0.15 8.00
C ALA A 318 20.90 -1.37 8.79
N ARG A 319 20.75 -1.38 10.12
CA ARG A 319 21.11 -2.54 10.96
C ARG A 319 20.11 -3.68 10.80
N TYR A 320 18.82 -3.37 10.69
CA TYR A 320 17.76 -4.36 10.45
C TYR A 320 17.91 -5.00 9.07
N LYS A 321 18.06 -4.21 8.01
CA LYS A 321 18.36 -4.71 6.65
C LYS A 321 19.59 -5.61 6.61
N ARG A 322 20.70 -5.19 7.23
CA ARG A 322 21.89 -6.07 7.37
C ARG A 322 21.63 -7.35 8.16
N SER A 323 20.65 -7.38 9.05
CA SER A 323 20.24 -8.60 9.75
C SER A 323 19.40 -9.50 8.84
N LEU A 324 18.49 -8.89 8.08
CA LEU A 324 17.61 -9.57 7.14
C LEU A 324 18.39 -10.15 5.96
N ASP A 325 19.30 -9.37 5.37
CA ASP A 325 20.20 -9.80 4.30
C ASP A 325 21.11 -10.95 4.75
N ARG A 326 21.59 -10.94 6.02
CA ARG A 326 22.31 -12.08 6.58
C ARG A 326 21.45 -13.31 6.73
N GLY A 327 20.20 -13.16 7.19
CA GLY A 327 19.23 -14.26 7.26
C GLY A 327 18.94 -14.83 5.88
N ARG A 328 18.75 -13.96 4.88
CA ARG A 328 18.47 -14.35 3.50
C ARG A 328 19.67 -15.03 2.84
N ALA A 329 20.89 -14.53 3.04
CA ALA A 329 22.10 -15.17 2.53
C ALA A 329 22.31 -16.59 3.11
N ILE A 330 21.96 -16.81 4.39
CA ILE A 330 22.00 -18.15 5.00
C ILE A 330 20.96 -19.09 4.38
N VAL A 331 19.79 -18.56 4.01
CA VAL A 331 18.74 -19.33 3.32
C VAL A 331 19.15 -19.60 1.87
N GLU A 332 19.64 -18.60 1.13
CA GLU A 332 20.13 -18.72 -0.25
C GLU A 332 21.31 -19.71 -0.36
N GLU A 333 22.21 -19.76 0.64
CA GLU A 333 23.30 -20.76 0.69
C GLU A 333 22.77 -22.20 0.86
N ARG A 334 21.55 -22.36 1.37
CA ARG A 334 20.88 -23.65 1.60
C ARG A 334 19.76 -23.95 0.59
N GLU A 335 19.40 -22.98 -0.25
CA GLU A 335 18.40 -23.16 -1.28
C GLU A 335 18.99 -23.96 -2.43
N ILE A 336 18.28 -25.02 -2.80
CA ILE A 336 18.57 -25.79 -4.00
C ILE A 336 18.20 -24.90 -5.19
N THR A 337 19.09 -24.78 -6.18
CA THR A 337 18.76 -24.00 -7.37
C THR A 337 17.56 -24.64 -8.09
N PRO A 338 16.68 -23.87 -8.76
CA PRO A 338 15.56 -24.45 -9.52
C PRO A 338 16.01 -25.50 -10.54
N GLU A 339 17.20 -25.32 -11.12
CA GLU A 339 17.82 -26.25 -12.07
C GLU A 339 18.24 -27.56 -11.39
N ASP A 340 18.77 -27.48 -10.17
CA ASP A 340 19.11 -28.65 -9.36
C ASP A 340 17.87 -29.32 -8.75
N ALA A 341 16.82 -28.56 -8.45
CA ALA A 341 15.53 -29.08 -7.97
C ALA A 341 14.76 -29.84 -9.06
N VAL A 342 14.90 -29.44 -10.33
CA VAL A 342 14.30 -30.12 -11.49
C VAL A 342 15.20 -31.25 -12.01
N ARG A 343 16.49 -31.28 -11.65
CA ARG A 343 17.32 -32.47 -11.87
C ARG A 343 16.80 -33.59 -10.97
N SER A 344 16.13 -34.57 -11.57
CA SER A 344 15.92 -35.85 -10.90
C SER A 344 17.29 -36.44 -10.58
N THR A 345 17.71 -36.36 -9.32
CA THR A 345 18.74 -37.26 -8.82
C THR A 345 18.12 -38.65 -8.90
N GLY A 346 18.43 -39.38 -9.96
CA GLY A 346 17.96 -40.74 -10.15
C GLY A 346 18.44 -41.61 -9.00
N GLY A 347 17.65 -41.69 -7.93
CA GLY A 347 17.73 -42.78 -6.99
C GLY A 347 17.37 -44.06 -7.71
N GLU A 348 18.02 -45.17 -7.39
CA GLU A 348 17.58 -46.46 -7.89
C GLU A 348 16.16 -46.73 -7.35
N PRO A 349 15.16 -46.95 -8.22
CA PRO A 349 13.81 -47.29 -7.79
C PRO A 349 13.82 -48.49 -6.84
N GLY A 350 13.07 -48.40 -5.73
CA GLY A 350 12.94 -49.50 -4.76
C GLY A 350 13.98 -49.51 -3.64
N THR A 351 14.68 -48.40 -3.41
CA THR A 351 15.61 -48.23 -2.27
C THR A 351 14.98 -47.51 -1.08
N SER A 352 13.80 -46.92 -1.26
CA SER A 352 13.06 -46.21 -0.21
C SER A 352 12.41 -47.17 0.78
N ALA A 353 12.43 -46.82 2.07
CA ALA A 353 11.77 -47.59 3.13
C ALA A 353 10.24 -47.63 2.97
N ILE A 354 9.69 -46.73 2.15
CA ILE A 354 8.27 -46.62 1.85
C ILE A 354 8.11 -46.54 0.33
N SER A 355 7.17 -47.32 -0.20
CA SER A 355 6.74 -47.20 -1.59
C SER A 355 5.22 -47.22 -1.70
N TYR A 356 4.71 -46.49 -2.70
CA TYR A 356 3.30 -46.30 -2.97
C TYR A 356 2.97 -46.78 -4.38
N THR A 357 1.97 -47.66 -4.49
CA THR A 357 1.32 -47.98 -5.76
C THR A 357 -0.11 -47.44 -5.72
N VAL A 358 -0.42 -46.52 -6.62
CA VAL A 358 -1.70 -45.81 -6.65
C VAL A 358 -2.41 -46.09 -7.96
N ASN A 359 -3.67 -46.50 -7.87
CA ASN A 359 -4.58 -46.57 -9.01
C ASN A 359 -5.76 -45.66 -8.73
N ALA A 360 -5.94 -44.63 -9.56
CA ALA A 360 -6.97 -43.63 -9.39
C ALA A 360 -7.80 -43.43 -10.65
N THR A 361 -9.04 -43.03 -10.45
CA THR A 361 -9.97 -42.66 -11.51
C THR A 361 -10.68 -41.38 -11.10
N LEU A 362 -10.69 -40.39 -11.98
CA LEU A 362 -11.44 -39.15 -11.83
C LEU A 362 -12.57 -39.12 -12.85
N ASN A 363 -13.81 -39.01 -12.39
CA ASN A 363 -14.98 -38.81 -13.23
C ASN A 363 -15.68 -37.52 -12.81
N ASP A 364 -15.49 -36.45 -13.58
CA ASP A 364 -15.95 -35.10 -13.27
C ASP A 364 -15.46 -34.60 -11.91
N ASP A 365 -16.29 -34.65 -10.87
CA ASP A 365 -15.94 -34.26 -9.48
C ASP A 365 -15.82 -35.45 -8.51
N ASP A 366 -15.93 -36.68 -9.00
CA ASP A 366 -15.82 -37.91 -8.20
C ASP A 366 -14.44 -38.55 -8.41
N LEU A 367 -13.62 -38.54 -7.35
CA LEU A 367 -12.31 -39.16 -7.32
C LEU A 367 -12.39 -40.45 -6.50
N THR A 368 -12.07 -41.57 -7.13
CA THR A 368 -11.92 -42.87 -6.45
C THR A 368 -10.52 -43.40 -6.66
N TRP A 369 -9.88 -43.92 -5.61
CA TRP A 369 -8.56 -44.47 -5.76
C TRP A 369 -8.24 -45.55 -4.72
N THR A 370 -7.28 -46.38 -5.05
CA THR A 370 -6.69 -47.37 -4.15
C THR A 370 -5.21 -47.10 -4.04
N THR A 371 -4.71 -47.00 -2.81
CA THR A 371 -3.29 -46.80 -2.51
C THR A 371 -2.79 -48.03 -1.76
N ARG A 372 -1.83 -48.74 -2.35
CA ARG A 372 -1.06 -49.78 -1.67
C ARG A 372 0.25 -49.16 -1.18
N ILE A 373 0.50 -49.30 0.12
CA ILE A 373 1.64 -48.75 0.83
C ILE A 373 2.47 -49.93 1.33
N LEU A 374 3.70 -50.04 0.85
CA LEU A 374 4.67 -50.96 1.42
C LEU A 374 5.55 -50.19 2.39
N TYR A 375 5.48 -50.52 3.68
CA TYR A 375 6.17 -49.80 4.75
C TYR A 375 7.17 -50.69 5.48
N LEU A 376 8.45 -50.31 5.48
CA LEU A 376 9.52 -50.92 6.27
C LEU A 376 9.62 -50.24 7.64
N ASN A 377 9.55 -51.01 8.73
CA ASN A 377 9.83 -50.50 10.06
C ASN A 377 11.33 -50.29 10.27
N GLU A 378 11.80 -49.05 10.08
CA GLU A 378 13.19 -48.65 10.34
C GLU A 378 13.45 -48.28 11.81
N THR A 379 12.43 -48.32 12.66
CA THR A 379 12.57 -48.00 14.08
C THR A 379 13.11 -49.19 14.86
N GLU A 380 13.69 -48.95 16.04
CA GLU A 380 14.15 -50.01 16.94
C GLU A 380 13.00 -50.64 17.75
N ALA A 381 11.77 -50.13 17.62
CA ALA A 381 10.60 -50.57 18.38
C ALA A 381 9.65 -51.41 17.51
N ALA A 382 8.93 -52.34 18.14
CA ALA A 382 7.78 -52.98 17.50
C ALA A 382 6.61 -52.00 17.45
N LEU A 383 6.01 -51.83 16.27
CA LEU A 383 4.93 -50.87 16.04
C LEU A 383 3.58 -51.60 16.09
N PRO A 384 2.66 -51.27 17.01
CA PRO A 384 1.33 -51.87 17.04
C PRO A 384 0.36 -51.24 16.02
N ASP A 385 0.72 -50.07 15.49
CA ASP A 385 -0.12 -49.25 14.62
C ASP A 385 0.74 -48.50 13.60
N ILE A 386 0.11 -48.04 12.52
CA ILE A 386 0.72 -47.17 11.50
C ILE A 386 -0.16 -45.92 11.32
N GLY A 387 0.45 -44.74 11.49
CA GLY A 387 -0.20 -43.45 11.30
C GLY A 387 -0.08 -42.96 9.85
N ILE A 388 -1.20 -42.52 9.27
CA ILE A 388 -1.31 -42.10 7.88
C ILE A 388 -2.07 -40.77 7.83
N HIS A 389 -1.57 -39.82 7.04
CA HIS A 389 -2.29 -38.60 6.67
C HIS A 389 -3.15 -38.83 5.43
N VAL A 390 -4.43 -38.47 5.54
CA VAL A 390 -5.42 -38.43 4.46
C VAL A 390 -5.95 -37.00 4.30
N TYR A 391 -5.09 -36.10 3.82
CA TYR A 391 -5.40 -34.66 3.73
C TYR A 391 -6.69 -34.27 2.98
N PRO A 392 -7.17 -35.01 1.94
CA PRO A 392 -8.47 -34.73 1.34
C PRO A 392 -9.64 -34.69 2.33
N ALA A 393 -9.54 -35.40 3.46
CA ALA A 393 -10.55 -35.37 4.51
C ALA A 393 -10.80 -33.98 5.09
N ALA A 394 -9.77 -33.11 5.15
CA ALA A 394 -9.91 -31.75 5.64
C ALA A 394 -10.83 -30.89 4.74
N TYR A 395 -11.03 -31.30 3.49
CA TYR A 395 -11.87 -30.60 2.52
C TYR A 395 -13.35 -30.98 2.58
N ALA A 396 -13.71 -31.93 3.45
CA ALA A 396 -15.10 -32.25 3.77
C ALA A 396 -15.69 -31.36 4.89
N ARG A 397 -14.87 -30.46 5.47
CA ARG A 397 -15.32 -29.46 6.44
C ARG A 397 -16.23 -28.43 5.78
N ALA A 398 -16.94 -27.67 6.60
CA ALA A 398 -17.69 -26.52 6.10
C ALA A 398 -16.74 -25.49 5.45
N VAL A 399 -17.23 -24.78 4.43
CA VAL A 399 -16.40 -23.92 3.56
C VAL A 399 -15.55 -22.91 4.35
N GLN A 400 -16.10 -22.33 5.43
CA GLN A 400 -15.37 -21.36 6.26
C GLN A 400 -14.20 -21.94 7.06
N ASP A 401 -14.20 -23.27 7.24
CA ASP A 401 -13.21 -24.02 8.02
C ASP A 401 -12.20 -24.73 7.11
N LEU A 402 -12.30 -24.53 5.79
CA LEU A 402 -11.32 -25.02 4.82
C LEU A 402 -9.99 -24.26 4.94
N PRO A 403 -8.85 -24.91 4.61
CA PRO A 403 -7.55 -24.25 4.59
C PRO A 403 -7.57 -23.00 3.71
N LEU A 404 -7.09 -21.86 4.24
CA LEU A 404 -7.05 -20.54 3.58
C LEU A 404 -8.41 -19.90 3.23
N ALA A 405 -9.54 -20.48 3.64
CA ALA A 405 -10.87 -19.98 3.25
C ALA A 405 -11.11 -18.53 3.68
N ARG A 406 -10.64 -18.19 4.88
CA ARG A 406 -10.75 -16.84 5.43
C ARG A 406 -10.02 -15.82 4.57
N ASP A 407 -8.82 -16.17 4.10
CA ASP A 407 -7.98 -15.26 3.32
C ASP A 407 -8.53 -15.12 1.90
N LEU A 408 -9.03 -16.20 1.31
CA LEU A 408 -9.73 -16.16 0.02
C LEU A 408 -11.00 -15.30 0.10
N ALA A 409 -11.82 -15.49 1.14
CA ALA A 409 -13.02 -14.68 1.35
C ALA A 409 -12.69 -13.20 1.56
N ALA A 410 -11.61 -12.89 2.29
CA ALA A 410 -11.18 -11.50 2.52
C ALA A 410 -10.71 -10.78 1.25
N ASN A 411 -10.18 -11.53 0.28
CA ASN A 411 -9.66 -10.99 -0.99
C ASN A 411 -10.64 -11.13 -2.16
N ASP A 412 -11.85 -11.66 -1.94
CA ASP A 412 -12.85 -11.87 -2.99
C ASP A 412 -13.63 -10.58 -3.32
N ILE A 413 -12.95 -9.65 -3.98
CA ILE A 413 -13.54 -8.37 -4.46
C ILE A 413 -14.76 -8.61 -5.37
N SER A 414 -14.78 -9.74 -6.09
CA SER A 414 -15.81 -10.10 -7.08
C SER A 414 -17.05 -10.80 -6.47
N GLY A 415 -16.94 -11.27 -5.23
CA GLY A 415 -17.91 -12.19 -4.62
C GLY A 415 -18.04 -13.54 -5.31
N SER A 416 -17.09 -13.93 -6.17
CA SER A 416 -17.14 -15.20 -6.92
C SER A 416 -16.89 -16.40 -6.01
N PHE A 417 -15.87 -16.31 -5.16
CA PHE A 417 -15.53 -17.32 -4.17
C PHE A 417 -16.70 -17.58 -3.22
N THR A 418 -17.19 -16.53 -2.56
CA THR A 418 -18.25 -16.68 -1.54
C THR A 418 -19.56 -17.24 -2.11
N ARG A 419 -19.86 -17.01 -3.39
CA ARG A 419 -21.08 -17.53 -4.03
C ARG A 419 -20.99 -18.98 -4.51
N THR A 420 -19.79 -19.44 -4.88
CA THR A 420 -19.64 -20.69 -5.64
C THR A 420 -18.89 -21.78 -4.89
N ALA A 421 -18.15 -21.41 -3.84
CA ALA A 421 -17.40 -22.37 -3.05
C ALA A 421 -18.33 -23.36 -2.35
N THR A 422 -17.97 -24.65 -2.41
CA THR A 422 -18.70 -25.73 -1.74
C THR A 422 -17.72 -26.71 -1.13
N ALA A 423 -18.09 -27.27 0.02
CA ALA A 423 -17.35 -28.35 0.65
C ALA A 423 -17.37 -29.62 -0.23
N GLY A 424 -16.38 -30.48 -0.03
CA GLY A 424 -16.30 -31.78 -0.65
C GLY A 424 -16.88 -32.88 0.24
N GLU A 425 -16.64 -34.12 -0.15
CA GLU A 425 -16.91 -35.32 0.65
C GLU A 425 -15.66 -36.19 0.66
N PHE A 426 -15.46 -36.97 1.72
CA PHE A 426 -14.34 -37.90 1.84
C PHE A 426 -14.73 -39.15 2.61
N GLU A 427 -14.33 -40.32 2.10
CA GLU A 427 -14.64 -41.62 2.67
C GLU A 427 -13.44 -42.58 2.57
N VAL A 428 -13.17 -43.29 3.68
CA VAL A 428 -12.34 -44.49 3.68
C VAL A 428 -13.25 -45.69 3.43
N VAL A 429 -13.25 -46.19 2.20
CA VAL A 429 -14.18 -47.22 1.72
C VAL A 429 -13.79 -48.60 2.25
N ALA A 430 -12.50 -48.92 2.23
CA ALA A 430 -11.97 -50.16 2.75
C ALA A 430 -10.50 -50.00 3.14
N LEU A 431 -10.06 -50.77 4.13
CA LEU A 431 -8.68 -50.81 4.58
C LEU A 431 -8.28 -52.25 4.91
N SER A 432 -7.13 -52.68 4.42
CA SER A 432 -6.56 -54.00 4.73
C SER A 432 -5.06 -53.93 4.97
N VAL A 433 -4.58 -54.81 5.86
CA VAL A 433 -3.18 -55.03 6.21
C VAL A 433 -2.82 -56.47 5.81
N ASP A 434 -1.79 -56.64 4.99
CA ASP A 434 -1.34 -57.93 4.45
C ASP A 434 -2.51 -58.78 3.86
N GLY A 435 -3.46 -58.10 3.19
CA GLY A 435 -4.62 -58.71 2.56
C GLY A 435 -5.80 -59.03 3.49
N SER A 436 -5.68 -58.79 4.81
CA SER A 436 -6.76 -58.97 5.79
C SER A 436 -7.38 -57.62 6.15
N THR A 437 -8.70 -57.54 6.28
CA THR A 437 -9.39 -56.32 6.74
C THR A 437 -8.81 -55.90 8.09
N ALA A 438 -8.47 -54.62 8.23
CA ALA A 438 -7.90 -54.10 9.47
C ALA A 438 -8.76 -53.00 10.08
N ASP A 439 -8.77 -52.97 11.41
CA ASP A 439 -9.42 -51.91 12.17
C ASP A 439 -8.61 -50.61 12.07
N HIS A 440 -9.33 -49.49 12.12
CA HIS A 440 -8.72 -48.17 12.06
C HIS A 440 -9.54 -47.14 12.81
N THR A 441 -8.87 -46.09 13.27
CA THR A 441 -9.51 -44.89 13.78
C THR A 441 -9.14 -43.71 12.89
N ARG A 442 -10.11 -42.82 12.65
CA ARG A 442 -9.88 -41.59 11.90
C ARG A 442 -10.34 -40.39 12.72
N ASP A 443 -9.45 -39.42 12.85
CA ASP A 443 -9.75 -38.08 13.35
C ASP A 443 -9.36 -37.06 12.30
N GLU A 444 -10.35 -36.42 11.67
CA GLU A 444 -10.10 -35.47 10.56
C GLU A 444 -9.23 -36.09 9.44
N SER A 445 -8.03 -35.54 9.20
CA SER A 445 -7.05 -36.04 8.23
C SER A 445 -6.08 -37.08 8.79
N ALA A 446 -6.18 -37.43 10.06
CA ALA A 446 -5.35 -38.44 10.71
C ALA A 446 -6.03 -39.81 10.68
N LEU A 447 -5.37 -40.80 10.09
CA LEU A 447 -5.83 -42.19 10.01
C LEU A 447 -4.82 -43.08 10.76
N LEU A 448 -5.25 -43.74 11.82
CA LEU A 448 -4.43 -44.69 12.57
C LEU A 448 -4.91 -46.10 12.25
N VAL A 449 -4.02 -46.90 11.66
CA VAL A 449 -4.27 -48.29 11.27
C VAL A 449 -3.75 -49.21 12.34
N GLU A 450 -4.61 -50.06 12.89
CA GLU A 450 -4.23 -51.07 13.88
C GLU A 450 -3.66 -52.31 13.19
N LEU A 451 -2.59 -52.88 13.75
CA LEU A 451 -1.99 -54.10 13.24
C LEU A 451 -2.35 -55.29 14.15
N ASP A 452 -2.81 -56.39 13.57
CA ASP A 452 -3.13 -57.63 14.30
C ASP A 452 -1.95 -58.16 15.13
N ALA A 453 -0.73 -57.95 14.62
CA ALA A 453 0.51 -58.24 15.32
C ALA A 453 1.47 -57.06 15.17
N PRO A 454 2.19 -56.65 16.24
CA PRO A 454 3.14 -55.56 16.15
C PRO A 454 4.22 -55.80 15.07
N LEU A 455 4.41 -54.82 14.20
CA LEU A 455 5.44 -54.85 13.16
C LEU A 455 6.81 -54.70 13.79
N THR A 456 7.59 -55.77 13.80
CA THR A 456 8.93 -55.78 14.41
C THR A 456 9.96 -55.01 13.57
N PRO A 457 11.05 -54.50 14.18
CA PRO A 457 12.12 -53.79 13.47
C PRO A 457 12.65 -54.55 12.25
N GLY A 458 12.85 -53.86 11.13
CA GLY A 458 13.35 -54.42 9.88
C GLY A 458 12.34 -55.30 9.12
N ARG A 459 11.09 -55.37 9.57
CA ARG A 459 10.00 -56.04 8.84
C ARG A 459 9.17 -55.04 8.07
N THR A 460 8.56 -55.54 7.01
CA THR A 460 7.71 -54.79 6.10
C THR A 460 6.26 -55.23 6.29
N VAL A 461 5.34 -54.28 6.12
CA VAL A 461 3.90 -54.52 6.06
C VAL A 461 3.33 -53.92 4.78
N GLU A 462 2.33 -54.56 4.19
CA GLU A 462 1.53 -53.99 3.11
C GLU A 462 0.20 -53.45 3.66
N ILE A 463 -0.10 -52.19 3.38
CA ILE A 463 -1.37 -51.54 3.73
C ILE A 463 -2.06 -51.13 2.44
N GLU A 464 -3.27 -51.61 2.20
CA GLU A 464 -4.11 -51.16 1.08
C GLU A 464 -5.27 -50.33 1.60
N VAL A 465 -5.41 -49.11 1.10
CA VAL A 465 -6.49 -48.17 1.45
C VAL A 465 -7.27 -47.81 0.20
N ARG A 466 -8.57 -48.11 0.19
CA ARG A 466 -9.51 -47.69 -0.84
C ARG A 466 -10.27 -46.45 -0.38
N LEU A 467 -10.23 -45.40 -1.18
CA LEU A 467 -10.69 -44.07 -0.83
C LEU A 467 -11.62 -43.53 -1.91
N ARG A 468 -12.53 -42.65 -1.48
CA ARG A 468 -13.38 -41.85 -2.35
C ARG A 468 -13.46 -40.42 -1.84
N ALA A 469 -13.44 -39.48 -2.77
CA ALA A 469 -13.67 -38.08 -2.47
C ALA A 469 -14.55 -37.44 -3.54
N LYS A 470 -15.50 -36.62 -3.11
CA LYS A 470 -16.15 -35.66 -4.01
C LYS A 470 -15.42 -34.33 -3.88
N LEU A 471 -14.87 -33.84 -4.98
CA LEU A 471 -14.02 -32.65 -4.96
C LEU A 471 -14.83 -31.41 -4.58
N PRO A 472 -14.34 -30.57 -3.64
CA PRO A 472 -14.97 -29.29 -3.35
C PRO A 472 -14.86 -28.35 -4.55
N ARG A 473 -15.75 -27.35 -4.62
CA ARG A 473 -15.50 -26.18 -5.49
C ARG A 473 -14.61 -25.22 -4.73
N TYR A 474 -13.31 -25.28 -4.98
CA TYR A 474 -12.33 -24.56 -4.15
C TYR A 474 -11.03 -24.27 -4.94
N PRO A 475 -10.53 -23.01 -4.95
CA PRO A 475 -9.39 -22.57 -5.77
C PRO A 475 -8.01 -22.87 -5.16
N GLU A 476 -7.91 -23.85 -4.28
CA GLU A 476 -6.67 -24.16 -3.56
C GLU A 476 -6.23 -25.60 -3.80
N ARG A 477 -5.24 -26.05 -3.01
CA ARG A 477 -4.52 -27.32 -3.16
C ARG A 477 -5.38 -28.55 -3.47
N PHE A 478 -6.63 -28.64 -3.01
CA PHE A 478 -7.53 -29.74 -3.34
C PHE A 478 -8.93 -29.23 -3.71
N GLY A 479 -9.36 -29.42 -4.96
CA GLY A 479 -10.67 -28.99 -5.43
C GLY A 479 -10.76 -28.71 -6.93
N ILE A 480 -11.95 -28.30 -7.37
CA ILE A 480 -12.21 -27.83 -8.72
C ILE A 480 -12.47 -26.33 -8.67
N TRP A 481 -11.78 -25.59 -9.54
CA TRP A 481 -12.04 -24.16 -9.74
C TRP A 481 -11.99 -23.79 -11.21
N GLU A 482 -13.06 -23.18 -11.69
CA GLU A 482 -13.25 -22.88 -13.12
C GLU A 482 -13.04 -24.14 -13.98
N ASN A 483 -11.96 -24.20 -14.75
CA ASN A 483 -11.61 -25.32 -15.63
C ASN A 483 -10.35 -26.06 -15.15
N GLN A 484 -10.04 -25.99 -13.85
CA GLN A 484 -8.86 -26.62 -13.26
C GLN A 484 -9.27 -27.55 -12.13
N THR A 485 -8.64 -28.72 -12.10
CA THR A 485 -8.73 -29.68 -11.01
C THR A 485 -7.40 -29.73 -10.30
N LEU A 486 -7.40 -29.42 -9.01
CA LEU A 486 -6.23 -29.39 -8.14
C LEU A 486 -6.27 -30.61 -7.23
N LEU A 487 -5.23 -31.44 -7.31
CA LEU A 487 -5.05 -32.66 -6.52
C LEU A 487 -3.70 -32.60 -5.81
N GLY A 488 -3.56 -31.65 -4.89
CA GLY A 488 -2.42 -31.53 -3.99
C GLY A 488 -2.61 -32.43 -2.77
N ASN A 489 -1.57 -33.22 -2.44
CA ASN A 489 -1.54 -34.08 -1.25
C ASN A 489 -2.74 -35.04 -1.11
N TRP A 490 -3.27 -35.52 -2.25
CA TRP A 490 -4.43 -36.41 -2.29
C TRP A 490 -4.09 -37.88 -2.01
N ILE A 491 -2.85 -38.30 -2.29
CA ILE A 491 -2.35 -39.63 -1.99
C ILE A 491 -2.10 -39.73 -0.47
N PRO A 492 -2.59 -40.77 0.22
CA PRO A 492 -2.28 -41.00 1.62
C PRO A 492 -0.79 -41.09 1.88
N VAL A 493 -0.31 -40.43 2.93
CA VAL A 493 1.13 -40.38 3.26
C VAL A 493 1.35 -40.91 4.66
N VAL A 494 2.33 -41.78 4.85
CA VAL A 494 2.67 -42.30 6.18
C VAL A 494 3.25 -41.15 7.01
N ALA A 495 2.72 -40.94 8.20
CA ALA A 495 3.16 -39.89 9.11
C ALA A 495 4.58 -40.20 9.62
N GLN A 496 5.39 -39.16 9.87
CA GLN A 496 6.67 -39.37 10.53
C GLN A 496 6.45 -39.82 11.98
N ARG A 497 7.23 -40.79 12.46
CA ARG A 497 7.25 -41.16 13.88
C ARG A 497 8.33 -40.36 14.62
N GLU A 498 7.93 -39.58 15.63
CA GLU A 498 8.84 -38.81 16.49
C GLU A 498 8.51 -39.06 17.96
N GLY A 499 9.53 -39.25 18.81
CA GLY A 499 9.32 -39.43 20.25
C GLY A 499 8.47 -40.65 20.64
N GLY A 500 8.32 -41.63 19.74
CA GLY A 500 7.50 -42.81 19.95
C GLY A 500 6.02 -42.65 19.57
N SER A 501 5.63 -41.53 18.96
CA SER A 501 4.26 -41.31 18.45
C SER A 501 4.26 -40.88 16.98
N TRP A 502 3.17 -41.16 16.27
CA TRP A 502 2.95 -40.66 14.92
C TRP A 502 2.65 -39.16 14.95
N ARG A 503 3.28 -38.40 14.04
CA ARG A 503 3.00 -36.98 13.85
C ARG A 503 1.79 -36.78 12.96
N LEU A 504 0.64 -36.76 13.61
CA LEU A 504 -0.67 -36.60 12.98
C LEU A 504 -1.18 -35.17 13.20
N ASP A 505 -0.33 -34.19 12.86
CA ASP A 505 -0.65 -32.76 12.99
C ASP A 505 -1.90 -32.41 12.15
N GLU A 506 -2.81 -31.61 12.72
CA GLU A 506 -4.04 -31.22 12.04
C GLU A 506 -3.76 -30.31 10.84
N TYR A 507 -4.55 -30.45 9.77
CA TYR A 507 -4.59 -29.47 8.70
C TYR A 507 -5.26 -28.17 9.16
N GLY A 508 -4.46 -27.30 9.78
CA GLY A 508 -4.87 -26.01 10.32
C GLY A 508 -4.67 -24.83 9.36
N PRO A 509 -5.14 -23.63 9.75
CA PRO A 509 -5.03 -22.41 8.96
C PRO A 509 -3.65 -21.73 9.04
N VAL A 510 -2.74 -22.21 9.89
CA VAL A 510 -1.42 -21.61 10.11
C VAL A 510 -0.33 -22.63 9.81
N GLY A 511 0.49 -22.31 8.79
CA GLY A 511 1.59 -23.17 8.35
C GLY A 511 1.13 -24.34 7.46
N ASP A 512 2.11 -25.08 6.95
CA ASP A 512 1.89 -26.29 6.15
C ASP A 512 2.21 -27.52 6.99
N PRO A 513 1.26 -28.45 7.24
CA PRO A 513 1.46 -29.64 8.06
C PRO A 513 2.13 -30.80 7.30
N PHE A 514 2.80 -30.51 6.18
CA PHE A 514 3.34 -31.52 5.28
C PHE A 514 4.74 -31.92 5.74
N PHE A 515 4.80 -33.00 6.49
CA PHE A 515 6.06 -33.59 6.95
C PHE A 515 5.99 -35.11 6.81
N SER A 516 6.80 -35.64 5.90
CA SER A 516 6.86 -37.06 5.58
C SER A 516 8.28 -37.49 5.23
N SER A 517 8.52 -38.79 5.34
CA SER A 517 9.72 -39.40 4.77
C SER A 517 9.69 -39.33 3.23
N VAL A 518 10.86 -39.44 2.61
CA VAL A 518 10.99 -39.62 1.16
C VAL A 518 10.52 -41.03 0.80
N ALA A 519 9.80 -41.15 -0.30
CA ALA A 519 9.22 -42.41 -0.75
C ALA A 519 9.17 -42.50 -2.28
N ASP A 520 9.07 -43.72 -2.79
CA ASP A 520 8.87 -44.01 -4.20
C ASP A 520 7.37 -44.07 -4.53
N TYR A 521 6.96 -43.52 -5.68
CA TYR A 521 5.56 -43.49 -6.11
C TYR A 521 5.42 -44.06 -7.52
N ASP A 522 4.51 -45.02 -7.68
CA ASP A 522 4.02 -45.52 -8.96
C ASP A 522 2.52 -45.22 -9.05
N VAL A 523 2.13 -44.37 -9.99
CA VAL A 523 0.78 -43.79 -10.07
C VAL A 523 0.19 -44.05 -11.45
N THR A 524 -0.88 -44.82 -11.50
CA THR A 524 -1.77 -44.96 -12.65
C THR A 524 -3.01 -44.10 -12.42
N PHE A 525 -3.34 -43.23 -13.37
CA PHE A 525 -4.44 -42.29 -13.23
C PHE A 525 -5.30 -42.21 -14.49
N ASP A 526 -6.54 -42.68 -14.37
CA ASP A 526 -7.55 -42.60 -15.41
C ASP A 526 -8.32 -41.28 -15.31
N VAL A 527 -8.25 -40.47 -16.37
CA VAL A 527 -8.96 -39.20 -16.50
C VAL A 527 -9.72 -39.11 -17.82
N PRO A 528 -10.76 -38.27 -17.95
CA PRO A 528 -11.44 -38.05 -19.22
C PRO A 528 -10.47 -37.52 -20.28
N ALA A 529 -10.61 -37.96 -21.54
CA ALA A 529 -9.69 -37.63 -22.64
C ALA A 529 -9.52 -36.11 -22.95
N ARG A 530 -10.37 -35.26 -22.38
CA ARG A 530 -10.29 -33.79 -22.49
C ARG A 530 -9.32 -33.16 -21.48
N GLU A 531 -8.97 -33.89 -20.42
CA GLU A 531 -8.13 -33.40 -19.33
C GLU A 531 -6.65 -33.53 -19.71
N GLN A 532 -5.83 -32.61 -19.20
CA GLN A 532 -4.38 -32.69 -19.29
C GLN A 532 -3.81 -32.78 -17.87
N ILE A 533 -2.94 -33.76 -17.65
CA ILE A 533 -2.32 -33.98 -16.35
C ILE A 533 -0.98 -33.23 -16.29
N VAL A 534 -0.80 -32.46 -15.22
CA VAL A 534 0.48 -31.86 -14.84
C VAL A 534 0.75 -32.24 -13.39
N GLY A 535 1.89 -32.84 -13.10
CA GLY A 535 2.21 -33.32 -11.76
C GLY A 535 3.68 -33.70 -11.59
N SER A 536 4.01 -34.16 -10.39
CA SER A 536 5.33 -34.67 -10.03
C SER A 536 5.62 -36.02 -10.69
N GLY A 537 6.90 -36.33 -10.88
CA GLY A 537 7.36 -37.62 -11.43
C GLY A 537 7.68 -37.57 -12.92
N ILE A 538 7.85 -38.75 -13.51
CA ILE A 538 8.18 -38.92 -14.93
C ILE A 538 7.06 -39.75 -15.55
N LEU A 539 6.48 -39.26 -16.65
CA LEU A 539 5.47 -40.00 -17.41
C LEU A 539 6.10 -41.25 -18.04
N THR A 540 5.58 -42.42 -17.69
CA THR A 540 6.08 -43.73 -18.15
C THR A 540 5.31 -44.25 -19.37
N SER A 541 3.98 -44.13 -19.37
CA SER A 541 3.10 -44.56 -20.47
C SER A 541 1.79 -43.78 -20.50
N VAL A 542 1.12 -43.77 -21.65
CA VAL A 542 -0.25 -43.28 -21.87
C VAL A 542 -0.94 -44.30 -22.78
N ASP A 543 -2.12 -44.77 -22.39
CA ASP A 543 -2.91 -45.75 -23.13
C ASP A 543 -3.87 -45.11 -24.15
#